data_AF-A0A1Y1JPU0-F1
#
_entry.id   AF-A0A1Y1JPU0-F1
#
_cell.length_a   1.000
_cell.length_b   1.000
_cell.length_c   1.000
_cell.angle_alpha   90.00
_cell.angle_beta   90.00
_cell.angle_gamma   90.00
#
_symmetry.space_group_name_H-M   'P 1'
#
loop_
_entity.id
_entity.type
_entity.pdbx_description
1 polymer ?
#
loop_
_entity_poly.entity_id
_entity_poly.type
_entity_poly.pdbx_seq_one_letter_code
_entity_poly.pdbx_strand_id
1 'polypeptide(L)'
;MIFFYFDYDNIFPQCTTYYNNATSESLYNNNTKIKNACETMVHMLGVNINKEIFVSECLVLSYFLNGIKSTENEKKIPCNYFNYKLKNVLRQCKCTYQDTETAYRHMNNAYNQENLQNYNICSNDLKNLKDDIFFNLSFLEWLYFYLDIYNGKKNDGSFQCPYGSFDYKKYLIFLSECKGNHSFCGIIKKLQTEKSDYMKFISKCLIDAKTLGVTSKINTIRVSVATFIVLFTILITVFVFYRYNFFGFYLQRRLRKIRNNWNNKNNENYILNDIFGMKYHDLIQDEYKIEYASKNY
;
A
#
# COMPACT_ATOMS: atom_id res chain seq x y z
N MET A 1 13.90 22.44 7.66
CA MET A 1 13.27 21.35 6.89
C MET A 1 13.38 21.72 5.41
N ILE A 2 14.21 21.03 4.63
CA ILE A 2 14.38 21.35 3.20
C ILE A 2 13.21 20.73 2.43
N PHE A 3 12.31 21.56 1.92
CA PHE A 3 11.25 21.11 1.02
C PHE A 3 11.88 20.75 -0.33
N PHE A 4 11.74 19.49 -0.73
CA PHE A 4 12.13 19.08 -2.07
C PHE A 4 11.11 19.64 -3.06
N TYR A 5 11.57 20.55 -3.91
CA TYR A 5 10.77 21.07 -5.02
C TYR A 5 10.72 20.01 -6.13
N PHE A 6 9.51 19.61 -6.49
CA PHE A 6 9.22 18.77 -7.66
C PHE A 6 8.33 19.54 -8.61
N ASP A 7 8.69 19.56 -9.88
CA ASP A 7 7.93 20.25 -10.91
C ASP A 7 7.01 19.27 -11.63
N TYR A 8 5.71 19.54 -11.58
CA TYR A 8 4.69 18.72 -12.20
C TYR A 8 4.31 19.22 -13.60
N ASP A 9 4.78 20.42 -13.99
CA ASP A 9 4.34 21.09 -15.21
C ASP A 9 4.70 20.27 -16.46
N ASN A 10 3.78 20.26 -17.43
CA ASN A 10 3.90 19.58 -18.73
C ASN A 10 4.09 18.06 -18.67
N ILE A 11 4.03 17.41 -17.50
CA ILE A 11 4.01 15.95 -17.42
C ILE A 11 2.73 15.40 -18.06
N PHE A 12 1.58 16.00 -17.73
CA PHE A 12 0.27 15.57 -18.21
C PHE A 12 -0.36 16.58 -19.18
N PRO A 13 -1.05 16.12 -20.23
CA PRO A 13 -1.28 14.71 -20.61
C PRO A 13 -0.14 14.09 -21.45
N GLN A 14 0.86 14.88 -21.83
CA GLN A 14 1.85 14.53 -22.85
C GLN A 14 2.59 13.22 -22.57
N CYS A 15 3.15 13.04 -21.37
CA CYS A 15 3.88 11.81 -21.03
C CYS A 15 2.96 10.58 -21.00
N THR A 16 1.68 10.74 -20.64
CA THR A 16 0.70 9.65 -20.71
C THR A 16 0.46 9.21 -22.15
N THR A 17 0.36 10.14 -23.10
CA THR A 17 0.27 9.81 -24.53
C THR A 17 1.50 9.04 -25.00
N TYR A 18 2.71 9.49 -24.65
CA TYR A 18 3.95 8.79 -25.00
C TYR A 18 4.02 7.39 -24.38
N TYR A 19 3.57 7.25 -23.14
CA TYR A 19 3.53 5.96 -22.47
C TYR A 19 2.52 5.01 -23.11
N ASN A 20 1.33 5.48 -23.49
CA ASN A 20 0.34 4.67 -24.21
C ASN A 20 0.83 4.21 -25.59
N ASN A 21 1.62 5.05 -26.27
CA ASN A 21 2.29 4.68 -27.52
C ASN A 21 3.33 3.59 -27.27
N ALA A 22 4.16 3.72 -26.23
CA ALA A 22 5.11 2.69 -25.81
C ALA A 22 4.41 1.38 -25.42
N THR A 23 3.24 1.44 -24.77
CA THR A 23 2.41 0.26 -24.48
C THR A 23 2.01 -0.43 -25.77
N SER A 24 1.46 0.31 -26.73
CA SER A 24 1.08 -0.23 -28.04
C SER A 24 2.29 -0.85 -28.75
N GLU A 25 3.42 -0.15 -28.79
CA GLU A 25 4.65 -0.65 -29.45
C GLU A 25 5.16 -1.94 -28.81
N SER A 26 5.13 -2.03 -27.48
CA SER A 26 5.57 -3.22 -26.74
C SER A 26 4.73 -4.47 -27.03
N LEU A 27 3.46 -4.30 -27.43
CA LEU A 27 2.58 -5.41 -27.79
C LEU A 27 2.89 -5.96 -29.19
N TYR A 28 3.32 -5.11 -30.12
CA TYR A 28 3.60 -5.49 -31.51
C TYR A 28 5.05 -5.88 -31.75
N ASN A 29 5.98 -5.33 -30.97
CA ASN A 29 7.40 -5.53 -31.15
C ASN A 29 7.96 -6.51 -30.11
N ASN A 30 8.30 -7.71 -30.56
CA ASN A 30 8.87 -8.75 -29.70
C ASN A 30 10.40 -8.67 -29.70
N ASN A 31 10.95 -7.62 -29.07
CA ASN A 31 12.40 -7.52 -28.88
C ASN A 31 12.87 -8.48 -27.78
N THR A 32 13.41 -9.62 -28.20
CA THR A 32 13.86 -10.70 -27.30
C THR A 32 14.90 -10.23 -26.28
N LYS A 33 15.79 -9.30 -26.64
CA LYS A 33 16.79 -8.74 -25.73
C LYS A 33 16.16 -7.93 -24.60
N ILE A 34 15.18 -7.09 -24.91
CA ILE A 34 14.47 -6.31 -23.87
C ILE A 34 13.71 -7.27 -22.96
N LYS A 35 13.06 -8.30 -23.54
CA LYS A 35 12.35 -9.32 -22.76
C LYS A 35 13.29 -10.06 -21.81
N ASN A 36 14.45 -10.52 -22.27
CA ASN A 36 15.47 -11.18 -21.45
C ASN A 36 15.97 -10.28 -20.31
N ALA A 37 16.18 -8.98 -20.59
CA ALA A 37 16.56 -8.01 -19.57
C ALA A 37 15.46 -7.87 -18.50
N CYS A 38 14.19 -7.80 -18.91
CA CYS A 38 13.05 -7.74 -18.00
C CYS A 38 12.89 -9.02 -17.15
N GLU A 39 13.12 -10.19 -17.74
CA GLU A 39 13.14 -11.47 -17.00
C GLU A 39 14.29 -11.50 -15.98
N THR A 40 15.47 -11.00 -16.36
CA THR A 40 16.61 -10.85 -15.46
C THR A 40 16.29 -9.92 -14.28
N MET A 41 15.55 -8.83 -14.52
CA MET A 41 15.12 -7.90 -13.48
C MET A 41 14.17 -8.54 -12.45
N VAL A 42 13.31 -9.49 -12.85
CA VAL A 42 12.43 -10.24 -11.92
C VAL A 42 13.26 -10.85 -10.79
N HIS A 43 14.42 -11.43 -11.14
CA HIS A 43 15.34 -12.03 -10.18
C HIS A 43 16.10 -10.98 -9.38
N MET A 44 16.65 -9.95 -10.03
CA MET A 44 17.43 -8.90 -9.36
C MET A 44 16.61 -8.13 -8.31
N LEU A 45 15.31 -7.92 -8.56
CA LEU A 45 14.43 -7.14 -7.68
C LEU A 45 13.66 -8.01 -6.67
N GLY A 46 13.85 -9.32 -6.70
CA GLY A 46 13.15 -10.26 -5.83
C GLY A 46 11.63 -10.18 -6.02
N VAL A 47 11.16 -10.21 -7.26
CA VAL A 47 9.74 -10.19 -7.61
C VAL A 47 9.14 -11.57 -7.34
N ASN A 48 8.44 -11.70 -6.21
CA ASN A 48 7.89 -12.98 -5.76
C ASN A 48 6.48 -13.26 -6.31
N ILE A 49 5.70 -12.21 -6.57
CA ILE A 49 4.29 -12.29 -6.99
C ILE A 49 4.14 -11.47 -8.28
N ASN A 50 3.19 -11.83 -9.13
CA ASN A 50 2.84 -11.08 -10.35
C ASN A 50 4.01 -10.89 -11.33
N LYS A 51 4.86 -11.92 -11.50
CA LYS A 51 6.03 -11.87 -12.39
C LYS A 51 5.65 -11.51 -13.83
N GLU A 52 4.57 -12.08 -14.35
CA GLU A 52 4.07 -11.77 -15.71
C GLU A 52 3.68 -10.30 -15.86
N ILE A 53 3.00 -9.75 -14.85
CA ILE A 53 2.64 -8.32 -14.81
C ILE A 53 3.92 -7.47 -14.79
N PHE A 54 4.89 -7.82 -13.94
CA PHE A 54 6.17 -7.12 -13.88
C PHE A 54 6.89 -7.12 -15.23
N VAL A 55 6.99 -8.27 -15.89
CA VAL A 55 7.64 -8.38 -17.21
C VAL A 55 6.91 -7.54 -18.25
N SER A 56 5.57 -7.62 -18.30
CA SER A 56 4.75 -6.80 -19.19
C SER A 56 5.00 -5.30 -18.99
N GLU A 57 4.92 -4.82 -17.74
CA GLU A 57 5.15 -3.41 -17.42
C GLU A 57 6.60 -2.98 -17.65
N CYS A 58 7.57 -3.86 -17.40
CA CYS A 58 8.98 -3.62 -17.70
C CYS A 58 9.21 -3.44 -19.21
N LEU A 59 8.54 -4.22 -20.06
CA LEU A 59 8.59 -4.03 -21.52
C LEU A 59 8.10 -2.62 -21.89
N VAL A 60 6.92 -2.22 -21.40
CA VAL A 60 6.38 -0.87 -21.66
C VAL A 60 7.37 0.21 -21.23
N LEU A 61 7.92 0.10 -20.02
CA LEU A 61 8.92 1.03 -19.49
C LEU A 61 10.19 1.10 -20.36
N SER A 62 10.62 -0.04 -20.91
CA SER A 62 11.78 -0.13 -21.81
C SER A 62 11.52 0.62 -23.12
N TYR A 63 10.37 0.37 -23.75
CA TYR A 63 9.96 1.09 -24.97
C TYR A 63 9.80 2.59 -24.71
N PHE A 64 9.25 2.95 -23.55
CA PHE A 64 9.13 4.35 -23.15
C PHE A 64 10.50 5.03 -23.05
N LEU A 65 11.49 4.41 -22.38
CA LEU A 65 12.86 4.92 -22.30
C LEU A 65 13.50 5.09 -23.68
N ASN A 66 13.34 4.10 -24.56
CA ASN A 66 13.89 4.14 -25.91
C ASN A 66 13.30 5.28 -26.76
N GLY A 67 12.05 5.68 -26.47
CA GLY A 67 11.38 6.81 -27.13
C GLY A 67 11.76 8.20 -26.59
N ILE A 68 12.50 8.29 -25.47
CA ILE A 68 12.93 9.59 -24.91
C ILE A 68 14.06 10.15 -25.78
N LYS A 69 13.92 11.40 -26.22
CA LYS A 69 14.97 12.13 -26.95
C LYS A 69 16.11 12.53 -26.00
N SER A 70 17.35 12.44 -26.48
CA SER A 70 18.56 12.61 -25.65
C SER A 70 18.95 14.05 -25.28
N THR A 71 18.20 15.08 -25.68
CA THR A 71 18.52 16.46 -25.29
C THR A 71 18.23 16.68 -23.81
N GLU A 72 19.18 17.32 -23.09
CA GLU A 72 19.19 17.37 -21.63
C GLU A 72 17.95 18.06 -21.03
N ASN A 73 17.46 19.13 -21.67
CA ASN A 73 16.28 19.85 -21.22
C ASN A 73 14.97 19.10 -21.50
N GLU A 74 14.91 18.29 -22.56
CA GLU A 74 13.67 17.62 -22.97
C GLU A 74 13.46 16.30 -22.22
N LYS A 75 14.53 15.64 -21.77
CA LYS A 75 14.43 14.33 -21.11
C LYS A 75 13.97 14.38 -19.66
N LYS A 76 14.14 15.51 -18.95
CA LYS A 76 13.81 15.61 -17.52
C LYS A 76 12.36 15.26 -17.20
N ILE A 77 11.42 15.81 -17.99
CA ILE A 77 9.97 15.60 -17.82
C ILE A 77 9.59 14.12 -18.04
N PRO A 78 9.91 13.49 -19.17
CA PRO A 78 9.62 12.06 -19.36
C PRO A 78 10.39 11.17 -18.38
N CYS A 79 11.61 11.51 -17.97
CA CYS A 79 12.33 10.74 -16.94
C CYS A 79 11.65 10.80 -15.56
N ASN A 80 11.07 11.94 -15.17
CA ASN A 80 10.26 12.04 -13.97
C ASN A 80 9.00 11.15 -14.05
N TYR A 81 8.35 11.13 -15.21
CA TYR A 81 7.18 10.27 -15.43
C TYR A 81 7.56 8.78 -15.45
N PHE A 82 8.69 8.42 -16.08
CA PHE A 82 9.26 7.08 -16.03
C PHE A 82 9.52 6.64 -14.59
N ASN A 83 10.15 7.49 -13.76
CA ASN A 83 10.43 7.21 -12.35
C ASN A 83 9.13 6.93 -11.56
N TYR A 84 8.08 7.70 -11.84
CA TYR A 84 6.73 7.45 -11.31
C TYR A 84 6.17 6.09 -11.72
N LYS A 85 6.22 5.74 -13.01
CA LYS A 85 5.73 4.46 -13.50
C LYS A 85 6.54 3.29 -12.96
N LEU A 86 7.87 3.40 -12.90
CA LEU A 86 8.74 2.42 -12.26
C LEU A 86 8.32 2.19 -10.80
N LYS A 87 8.12 3.26 -10.02
CA LYS A 87 7.63 3.12 -8.64
C LYS A 87 6.27 2.42 -8.56
N ASN A 88 5.37 2.73 -9.48
CA ASN A 88 4.05 2.10 -9.53
C ASN A 88 4.17 0.57 -9.71
N VAL A 89 5.02 0.14 -10.65
CA VAL A 89 5.29 -1.29 -10.92
C VAL A 89 5.90 -1.99 -9.72
N LEU A 90 6.90 -1.37 -9.07
CA LEU A 90 7.53 -1.92 -7.87
C LEU A 90 6.51 -2.15 -6.74
N ARG A 91 5.59 -1.20 -6.52
CA ARG A 91 4.54 -1.30 -5.50
C ARG A 91 3.51 -2.36 -5.85
N GLN A 92 3.04 -2.39 -7.10
CA GLN A 92 2.04 -3.35 -7.58
C GLN A 92 2.53 -4.80 -7.49
N CYS A 93 3.81 -5.03 -7.82
CA CYS A 93 4.41 -6.35 -7.79
C CYS A 93 4.99 -6.73 -6.43
N LYS A 94 4.88 -5.85 -5.43
CA LYS A 94 5.43 -6.05 -4.07
C LYS A 94 6.90 -6.48 -4.10
N CYS A 95 7.69 -5.83 -4.96
CA CYS A 95 9.11 -6.09 -5.09
C CYS A 95 9.82 -5.92 -3.74
N THR A 96 10.88 -6.69 -3.52
CA THR A 96 11.69 -6.58 -2.29
C THR A 96 12.28 -5.17 -2.16
N TYR A 97 12.71 -4.60 -3.29
CA TYR A 97 13.18 -3.23 -3.38
C TYR A 97 12.08 -2.32 -3.92
N GLN A 98 11.75 -1.28 -3.15
CA GLN A 98 10.77 -0.24 -3.52
C GLN A 98 11.43 1.10 -3.89
N ASP A 99 12.76 1.18 -3.75
CA ASP A 99 13.56 2.33 -4.15
C ASP A 99 13.74 2.33 -5.67
N THR A 100 13.29 3.41 -6.31
CA THR A 100 13.36 3.53 -7.77
C THR A 100 14.77 3.74 -8.30
N GLU A 101 15.67 4.34 -7.51
CA GLU A 101 17.06 4.56 -7.91
C GLU A 101 17.81 3.23 -8.00
N THR A 102 17.69 2.41 -6.96
CA THR A 102 18.23 1.05 -6.96
C THR A 102 17.60 0.19 -8.07
N ALA A 103 16.28 0.28 -8.26
CA ALA A 103 15.60 -0.48 -9.31
C ALA A 103 16.07 -0.09 -10.71
N TYR A 104 16.24 1.21 -10.98
CA TYR A 104 16.72 1.69 -12.27
C TYR A 104 18.18 1.28 -12.53
N ARG A 105 19.03 1.25 -11.49
CA ARG A 105 20.40 0.73 -11.61
C ARG A 105 20.39 -0.76 -12.01
N HIS A 106 19.53 -1.58 -11.40
CA HIS A 106 19.38 -2.98 -11.81
C HIS A 106 18.86 -3.12 -13.24
N MET A 107 17.92 -2.27 -13.65
CA MET A 107 17.39 -2.21 -15.01
C MET A 107 18.48 -1.91 -16.03
N ASN A 108 19.33 -0.90 -15.78
CA ASN A 108 20.48 -0.59 -16.63
C ASN A 108 21.50 -1.74 -16.68
N ASN A 109 21.77 -2.41 -15.56
CA ASN A 109 22.67 -3.57 -15.54
C ASN A 109 22.13 -4.72 -16.40
N ALA A 110 20.83 -5.01 -16.32
CA ALA A 110 20.18 -6.03 -17.14
C ALA A 110 20.22 -5.67 -18.64
N TYR A 111 20.01 -4.40 -18.99
CA TYR A 111 20.16 -3.94 -20.38
C TYR A 111 21.59 -4.08 -20.91
N ASN A 112 22.59 -3.75 -20.09
CA ASN A 112 23.99 -3.89 -20.47
C ASN A 112 24.36 -5.37 -20.71
N GLN A 113 23.83 -6.30 -19.92
CA GLN A 113 24.02 -7.75 -20.14
C GLN A 113 23.48 -8.22 -21.50
N GLU A 114 22.39 -7.61 -21.97
CA GLU A 114 21.78 -7.90 -23.27
C GLU A 114 22.36 -7.04 -24.42
N ASN A 115 23.42 -6.28 -24.17
CA ASN A 115 24.05 -5.34 -25.12
C ASN A 115 23.07 -4.28 -25.67
N LEU A 116 22.13 -3.83 -24.85
CA LEU A 116 21.21 -2.74 -25.18
C LEU A 116 21.84 -1.39 -24.78
N GLN A 117 22.17 -0.57 -25.78
CA GLN A 117 22.74 0.76 -25.55
C GLN A 117 21.64 1.83 -25.39
N ASN A 118 21.99 2.95 -24.77
CA ASN A 118 21.16 4.17 -24.63
C ASN A 118 19.94 4.09 -23.69
N TYR A 119 19.79 3.02 -22.89
CA TYR A 119 18.71 2.93 -21.90
C TYR A 119 19.00 3.68 -20.58
N ASN A 120 20.25 4.09 -20.38
CA ASN A 120 20.71 4.86 -19.22
C ASN A 120 20.38 6.37 -19.30
N ILE A 121 19.42 6.75 -20.15
CA ILE A 121 19.09 8.15 -20.48
C ILE A 121 18.67 9.00 -19.27
N CYS A 122 18.06 8.39 -18.26
CA CYS A 122 17.54 9.06 -17.06
C CYS A 122 18.49 9.04 -15.85
N SER A 123 19.73 8.55 -16.00
CA SER A 123 20.64 8.29 -14.87
C SER A 123 20.95 9.51 -13.98
N ASN A 124 20.97 10.71 -14.56
CA ASN A 124 21.29 11.94 -13.82
C ASN A 124 20.05 12.54 -13.11
N ASP A 125 18.85 12.19 -13.59
CA ASP A 125 17.59 12.79 -13.16
C ASP A 125 16.82 11.90 -12.18
N LEU A 126 17.13 10.60 -12.16
CA LEU A 126 16.39 9.62 -11.40
C LEU A 126 16.92 9.51 -9.96
N LYS A 127 16.17 10.11 -9.04
CA LYS A 127 16.31 9.92 -7.59
C LYS A 127 15.14 9.11 -7.05
N ASN A 128 15.32 8.49 -5.89
CA ASN A 128 14.21 7.80 -5.22
C ASN A 128 12.99 8.72 -5.11
N LEU A 129 11.89 8.33 -5.75
CA LEU A 129 10.68 9.14 -5.78
C LEU A 129 10.03 9.10 -4.40
N LYS A 130 9.75 10.24 -3.80
CA LYS A 130 9.07 10.28 -2.50
C LYS A 130 7.61 9.86 -2.62
N ASP A 131 7.03 9.37 -1.52
CA ASP A 131 5.65 8.86 -1.52
C ASP A 131 4.61 9.95 -1.78
N ASP A 132 4.80 11.15 -1.24
CA ASP A 132 3.94 12.31 -1.49
C ASP A 132 3.93 12.70 -2.98
N ILE A 133 5.11 12.77 -3.61
CA ILE A 133 5.23 13.04 -5.04
C ILE A 133 4.56 11.95 -5.88
N PHE A 134 4.81 10.68 -5.53
CA PHE A 134 4.17 9.53 -6.19
C PHE A 134 2.64 9.62 -6.14
N PHE A 135 2.06 9.91 -4.98
CA PHE A 135 0.61 10.04 -4.85
C PHE A 135 0.05 11.23 -5.62
N ASN A 136 0.77 12.36 -5.67
CA ASN A 136 0.37 13.51 -6.47
C ASN A 136 0.37 13.18 -7.98
N LEU A 137 1.40 12.50 -8.48
CA LEU A 137 1.47 12.08 -9.89
C LEU A 137 0.37 11.06 -10.23
N SER A 138 0.14 10.09 -9.35
CA SER A 138 -0.94 9.11 -9.52
C SER A 138 -2.31 9.78 -9.56
N PHE A 139 -2.52 10.79 -8.72
CA PHE A 139 -3.74 11.57 -8.73
C PHE A 139 -3.93 12.40 -10.01
N LEU A 140 -2.87 13.06 -10.49
CA LEU A 140 -2.94 13.80 -11.75
C LEU A 140 -3.22 12.87 -12.92
N GLU A 141 -2.54 11.72 -13.00
CA GLU A 141 -2.82 10.71 -14.04
C GLU A 141 -4.28 10.29 -14.04
N TRP A 142 -4.83 10.00 -12.86
CA TRP A 142 -6.24 9.67 -12.69
C TRP A 142 -7.16 10.81 -13.16
N LEU A 143 -6.85 12.07 -12.81
CA LEU A 143 -7.64 13.22 -13.25
C LEU A 143 -7.65 13.38 -14.77
N TYR A 144 -6.50 13.24 -15.41
CA TYR A 144 -6.39 13.39 -16.87
C TYR A 144 -7.05 12.22 -17.60
N PHE A 145 -6.90 10.99 -17.11
CA PHE A 145 -7.60 9.83 -17.66
C PHE A 145 -9.12 10.01 -17.67
N TYR A 146 -9.71 10.47 -16.56
CA TYR A 146 -11.15 10.72 -16.50
C TYR A 146 -11.57 11.98 -17.26
N LEU A 147 -10.70 12.96 -17.43
CA LEU A 147 -10.95 14.11 -18.29
C LEU A 147 -11.12 13.65 -19.76
N ASP A 148 -10.27 12.75 -20.23
CA ASP A 148 -10.36 12.22 -21.60
C ASP A 148 -11.66 11.44 -21.82
N ILE A 149 -12.04 10.57 -20.88
CA ILE A 149 -13.32 9.85 -20.94
C ILE A 149 -14.51 10.83 -20.87
N TYR A 150 -14.44 11.84 -19.99
CA TYR A 150 -15.47 12.86 -19.88
C TYR A 150 -15.64 13.61 -21.21
N ASN A 151 -14.55 14.05 -21.84
CA ASN A 151 -14.59 14.74 -23.12
C ASN A 151 -15.19 13.85 -24.23
N GLY A 152 -14.90 12.55 -24.22
CA GLY A 152 -15.45 11.59 -25.17
C GLY A 152 -16.95 11.29 -24.97
N LYS A 153 -17.49 11.47 -23.77
CA LYS A 153 -18.88 11.10 -23.41
C LYS A 153 -19.76 12.27 -22.98
N LYS A 154 -19.24 13.51 -22.99
CA LYS A 154 -19.96 14.70 -22.49
C LYS A 154 -21.31 14.90 -23.20
N ASN A 155 -21.38 14.59 -24.49
CA ASN A 155 -22.58 14.78 -25.30
C ASN A 155 -23.62 13.67 -25.10
N ASP A 156 -23.18 12.49 -24.65
CA ASP A 156 -24.03 11.29 -24.54
C ASP A 156 -24.72 11.19 -23.17
N GLY A 157 -24.33 12.04 -22.21
CA GLY A 157 -24.84 12.01 -20.83
C GLY A 157 -24.49 10.72 -20.05
N SER A 158 -23.74 9.80 -20.66
CA SER A 158 -23.47 8.46 -20.13
C SER A 158 -22.24 8.38 -19.21
N PHE A 159 -21.59 9.51 -18.94
CA PHE A 159 -20.41 9.53 -18.08
C PHE A 159 -20.80 9.23 -16.62
N GLN A 160 -20.35 8.09 -16.13
CA GLN A 160 -20.58 7.66 -14.76
C GLN A 160 -19.43 8.12 -13.86
N CYS A 161 -19.77 8.49 -12.63
CA CYS A 161 -18.79 8.80 -11.62
C CYS A 161 -17.90 7.57 -11.31
N PRO A 162 -16.60 7.78 -11.06
CA PRO A 162 -15.63 6.69 -10.90
C PRO A 162 -15.62 6.07 -9.49
N TYR A 163 -16.79 5.58 -9.04
CA TYR A 163 -17.04 5.13 -7.66
C TYR A 163 -16.26 3.87 -7.21
N GLY A 164 -15.45 3.25 -8.07
CA GLY A 164 -14.72 2.01 -7.78
C GLY A 164 -13.21 2.15 -7.59
N SER A 165 -12.61 3.32 -7.79
CA SER A 165 -11.15 3.46 -7.65
C SER A 165 -10.73 3.48 -6.17
N PHE A 166 -9.80 2.61 -5.79
CA PHE A 166 -9.38 2.36 -4.40
C PHE A 166 -8.89 3.62 -3.67
N ASP A 167 -8.49 4.65 -4.41
CA ASP A 167 -7.94 5.91 -3.91
C ASP A 167 -8.89 7.12 -4.00
N TYR A 168 -10.14 6.91 -4.43
CA TYR A 168 -11.11 8.01 -4.66
C TYR A 168 -11.31 8.91 -3.44
N LYS A 169 -11.34 8.33 -2.23
CA LYS A 169 -11.49 9.09 -0.98
C LYS A 169 -10.25 9.91 -0.61
N LYS A 170 -9.05 9.46 -1.01
CA LYS A 170 -7.79 10.17 -0.75
C LYS A 170 -7.67 11.38 -1.69
N TYR A 171 -8.11 11.19 -2.93
CA TYR A 171 -8.20 12.24 -3.94
C TYR A 171 -9.15 13.39 -3.57
N LEU A 172 -10.20 13.12 -2.79
CA LEU A 172 -11.06 14.17 -2.18
C LEU A 172 -10.26 15.20 -1.38
N ILE A 173 -9.36 14.71 -0.52
CA ILE A 173 -8.59 15.56 0.39
C ILE A 173 -7.60 16.41 -0.42
N PHE A 174 -6.98 15.82 -1.44
CA PHE A 174 -6.05 16.54 -2.32
C PHE A 174 -6.72 17.68 -3.08
N LEU A 175 -7.94 17.49 -3.58
CA LEU A 175 -8.68 18.55 -4.29
C LEU A 175 -9.14 19.68 -3.38
N SER A 176 -9.61 19.36 -2.17
CA SER A 176 -10.21 20.37 -1.29
C SER A 176 -9.18 21.21 -0.56
N GLU A 177 -8.02 20.64 -0.23
CA GLU A 177 -7.11 21.29 0.71
C GLU A 177 -5.87 21.90 0.04
N CYS A 178 -5.55 21.54 -1.21
CA CYS A 178 -4.30 21.92 -1.88
C CYS A 178 -3.09 21.95 -0.92
N LYS A 179 -3.03 20.97 -0.01
CA LYS A 179 -1.99 20.87 1.02
C LYS A 179 -0.79 20.21 0.38
N GLY A 180 0.07 21.00 -0.27
CA GLY A 180 1.22 20.44 -0.95
C GLY A 180 2.09 21.44 -1.71
N ASN A 181 2.91 20.89 -2.59
CA ASN A 181 3.84 21.61 -3.45
C ASN A 181 3.11 22.62 -4.35
N HIS A 182 3.63 23.85 -4.41
CA HIS A 182 3.07 24.95 -5.20
C HIS A 182 2.84 24.58 -6.68
N SER A 183 3.76 23.81 -7.30
CA SER A 183 3.63 23.38 -8.69
C SER A 183 2.42 22.45 -8.90
N PHE A 184 2.22 21.46 -8.02
CA PHE A 184 1.03 20.59 -8.06
C PHE A 184 -0.28 21.39 -7.93
N CYS A 185 -0.30 22.34 -6.98
CA CYS A 185 -1.45 23.23 -6.81
C CYS A 185 -1.71 24.13 -8.03
N GLY A 186 -0.65 24.55 -8.73
CA GLY A 186 -0.74 25.29 -9.99
C GLY A 186 -1.52 24.51 -11.04
N ILE A 187 -1.21 23.21 -11.22
CA ILE A 187 -1.89 22.34 -12.19
C ILE A 187 -3.36 22.15 -11.83
N ILE A 188 -3.67 21.88 -10.56
CA ILE A 188 -5.06 21.72 -10.13
C ILE A 188 -5.87 23.00 -10.37
N LYS A 189 -5.32 24.17 -10.03
CA LYS A 189 -5.96 25.47 -10.31
C LYS A 189 -6.14 25.70 -11.81
N LYS A 190 -5.14 25.36 -12.62
CA LYS A 190 -5.22 25.44 -14.08
C LYS A 190 -6.37 24.59 -14.62
N LEU A 191 -6.47 23.33 -14.17
CA LEU A 191 -7.58 22.43 -14.52
C LEU A 191 -8.94 22.98 -14.06
N GLN A 192 -9.03 23.53 -12.86
CA GLN A 192 -10.25 24.18 -12.34
C GLN A 192 -10.71 25.35 -13.22
N THR A 193 -9.77 26.17 -13.69
CA THR A 193 -10.06 27.31 -14.55
C THR A 193 -10.41 26.88 -15.98
N GLU A 194 -9.55 26.06 -16.61
CA GLU A 194 -9.69 25.69 -18.03
C GLU A 194 -10.78 24.64 -18.29
N LYS A 195 -11.06 23.78 -17.31
CA LYS A 195 -11.99 22.64 -17.41
C LYS A 195 -13.03 22.68 -16.29
N SER A 196 -13.59 23.86 -16.02
CA SER A 196 -14.49 24.11 -14.89
C SER A 196 -15.71 23.19 -14.85
N ASP A 197 -16.32 22.86 -15.99
CA ASP A 197 -17.45 21.91 -16.07
C ASP A 197 -17.06 20.51 -15.59
N TYR A 198 -15.93 19.99 -16.08
CA TYR A 198 -15.39 18.70 -15.68
C TYR A 198 -15.06 18.68 -14.18
N MET A 199 -14.40 19.74 -13.70
CA MET A 199 -14.03 19.84 -12.28
C MET A 199 -15.25 19.96 -11.37
N LYS A 200 -16.31 20.68 -11.79
CA LYS A 200 -17.61 20.70 -11.09
C LYS A 200 -18.24 19.31 -11.09
N PHE A 201 -18.23 18.62 -12.22
CA PHE A 201 -18.79 17.28 -12.33
C PHE A 201 -18.07 16.30 -11.40
N ILE A 202 -16.74 16.24 -11.45
CA ILE A 202 -15.94 15.41 -10.56
C ILE A 202 -16.19 15.79 -9.11
N SER A 203 -16.25 17.08 -8.78
CA SER A 203 -16.61 17.56 -7.44
C SER A 203 -18.00 17.08 -6.98
N LYS A 204 -18.98 16.99 -7.89
CA LYS A 204 -20.30 16.44 -7.59
C LYS A 204 -20.24 14.94 -7.31
N CYS A 205 -19.59 14.16 -8.18
CA CYS A 205 -19.33 12.74 -7.92
C CYS A 205 -18.67 12.53 -6.56
N LEU A 206 -17.76 13.43 -6.21
CA LEU A 206 -16.99 13.39 -4.97
C LEU A 206 -17.88 13.61 -3.74
N ILE A 207 -18.86 14.53 -3.82
CA ILE A 207 -19.85 14.76 -2.76
C ILE A 207 -20.78 13.54 -2.62
N ASP A 208 -21.28 13.00 -3.73
CA ASP A 208 -22.21 11.87 -3.75
C ASP A 208 -21.56 10.59 -3.20
N ALA A 209 -20.27 10.34 -3.46
CA ALA A 209 -19.58 9.21 -2.86
C ALA A 209 -19.41 9.34 -1.34
N LYS A 210 -19.18 10.57 -0.84
CA LYS A 210 -18.97 10.83 0.58
C LYS A 210 -20.24 10.53 1.37
N THR A 211 -21.40 10.95 0.86
CA THR A 211 -22.70 10.67 1.48
C THR A 211 -23.00 9.17 1.46
N LEU A 212 -22.74 8.48 0.35
CA LEU A 212 -22.89 7.01 0.26
C LEU A 212 -21.98 6.27 1.24
N GLY A 213 -20.72 6.68 1.38
CA GLY A 213 -19.76 6.06 2.30
C GLY A 213 -20.14 6.21 3.78
N VAL A 214 -20.70 7.36 4.16
CA VAL A 214 -21.20 7.58 5.54
C VAL A 214 -22.41 6.69 5.81
N THR A 215 -23.37 6.62 4.87
CA THR A 215 -24.55 5.76 4.99
C THR A 215 -24.17 4.28 5.07
N SER A 216 -23.22 3.82 4.26
CA SER A 216 -22.69 2.45 4.33
C SER A 216 -22.09 2.14 5.70
N LYS A 217 -21.24 3.01 6.26
CA LYS A 217 -20.63 2.81 7.58
C LYS A 217 -21.68 2.75 8.70
N ILE A 218 -22.69 3.63 8.65
CA ILE A 218 -23.80 3.62 9.60
C ILE A 218 -24.59 2.31 9.50
N ASN A 219 -24.84 1.82 8.29
CA ASN A 219 -25.54 0.56 8.08
C ASN A 219 -24.71 -0.65 8.57
N THR A 220 -23.40 -0.67 8.34
CA THR A 220 -22.52 -1.73 8.88
C THR A 220 -22.50 -1.72 10.42
N ILE A 221 -22.46 -0.54 11.04
CA ILE A 221 -22.55 -0.43 12.51
C ILE A 221 -23.92 -0.92 12.99
N ARG A 222 -25.02 -0.51 12.34
CA ARG A 222 -26.38 -0.97 12.69
C ARG A 222 -26.52 -2.48 12.56
N VAL A 223 -26.03 -3.07 11.47
CA VAL A 223 -26.03 -4.53 11.26
C VAL A 223 -25.18 -5.22 12.31
N SER A 224 -23.97 -4.72 12.60
CA SER A 224 -23.10 -5.28 13.63
C SER A 224 -23.75 -5.25 15.03
N VAL A 225 -24.35 -4.12 15.40
CA VAL A 225 -25.07 -3.96 16.67
C VAL A 225 -26.28 -4.89 16.74
N ALA A 226 -27.07 -4.99 15.66
CA ALA A 226 -28.20 -5.90 15.60
C ALA A 226 -27.76 -7.37 15.78
N THR A 227 -26.71 -7.79 15.08
CA THR A 227 -26.13 -9.14 15.21
C THR A 227 -25.65 -9.39 16.64
N PHE A 228 -25.01 -8.41 17.28
CA PHE A 228 -24.54 -8.53 18.65
C PHE A 228 -25.71 -8.67 19.65
N ILE A 229 -26.78 -7.89 19.48
CA ILE A 229 -28.00 -7.99 20.30
C ILE A 229 -28.61 -9.38 20.16
N VAL A 230 -28.76 -9.89 18.93
CA VAL A 230 -29.31 -11.23 18.68
C VAL A 230 -28.44 -12.33 19.31
N LEU A 231 -27.11 -12.20 19.23
CA LEU A 231 -26.20 -13.17 19.83
C LEU A 231 -26.31 -13.16 21.37
N PHE A 232 -26.42 -11.97 21.98
CA PHE A 232 -26.64 -11.82 23.42
C PHE A 232 -27.99 -12.37 23.88
N THR A 233 -29.06 -12.12 23.13
CA THR A 233 -30.38 -12.65 23.49
C THR A 233 -30.40 -14.17 23.43
N ILE A 234 -29.74 -14.80 22.45
CA ILE A 234 -29.58 -16.26 22.38
C ILE A 234 -28.81 -16.77 23.61
N LEU A 235 -27.68 -16.14 23.96
CA LEU A 235 -26.88 -16.55 25.12
C LEU A 235 -27.67 -16.44 26.44
N ILE A 236 -28.39 -15.33 26.66
CA ILE A 236 -29.23 -15.15 27.84
C ILE A 236 -30.35 -16.19 27.87
N THR A 237 -30.99 -16.45 26.72
CA THR A 237 -32.05 -17.44 26.60
C THR A 237 -31.53 -18.84 26.95
N VAL A 238 -30.40 -19.25 26.37
CA VAL A 238 -29.73 -20.52 26.69
C VAL A 238 -29.35 -20.57 28.17
N PHE A 239 -28.85 -19.48 28.76
CA PHE A 239 -28.50 -19.42 30.18
C PHE A 239 -29.72 -19.56 31.11
N VAL A 240 -30.84 -18.91 30.77
CA VAL A 240 -32.11 -19.03 31.51
C VAL A 240 -32.65 -20.46 31.38
N PHE A 241 -32.75 -21.00 30.17
CA PHE A 241 -33.17 -22.40 29.98
C PHE A 241 -32.23 -23.36 30.70
N TYR A 242 -30.92 -23.13 30.67
CA TYR A 242 -29.96 -23.94 31.40
C TYR A 242 -30.18 -23.89 32.91
N ARG A 243 -30.48 -22.71 33.47
CA ARG A 243 -30.69 -22.50 34.90
C ARG A 243 -32.02 -23.07 35.40
N TYR A 244 -33.07 -23.02 34.59
CA TYR A 244 -34.43 -23.38 35.00
C TYR A 244 -34.94 -24.72 34.47
N ASN A 245 -34.22 -25.36 33.55
CA ASN A 245 -34.55 -26.69 33.05
C ASN A 245 -33.82 -27.76 33.88
N PHE A 246 -34.41 -28.97 33.96
CA PHE A 246 -33.97 -30.08 34.83
C PHE A 246 -32.48 -30.46 34.65
N PHE A 247 -31.90 -30.17 33.47
CA PHE A 247 -30.48 -30.34 33.17
C PHE A 247 -29.52 -29.44 33.97
N GLY A 248 -29.97 -28.28 34.46
CA GLY A 248 -29.17 -27.36 35.28
C GLY A 248 -28.72 -28.01 36.59
N PHE A 249 -29.62 -28.77 37.23
CA PHE A 249 -29.29 -29.54 38.44
C PHE A 249 -28.28 -30.67 38.15
N TYR A 250 -28.37 -31.31 36.97
CA TYR A 250 -27.44 -32.37 36.57
C TYR A 250 -26.01 -31.83 36.37
N LEU A 251 -25.88 -30.70 35.68
CA LEU A 251 -24.58 -30.09 35.45
C LEU A 251 -24.01 -29.38 36.69
N GLN A 252 -24.84 -28.79 37.54
CA GLN A 252 -24.39 -28.27 38.84
C GLN A 252 -23.76 -29.39 39.68
N ARG A 253 -24.29 -30.62 39.61
CA ARG A 253 -23.71 -31.79 40.27
C ARG A 253 -22.36 -32.20 39.68
N ARG A 254 -22.18 -32.12 38.35
CA ARG A 254 -20.88 -32.36 37.70
C ARG A 254 -19.86 -31.26 37.96
N LEU A 255 -20.25 -30.00 37.91
CA LEU A 255 -19.36 -28.86 38.20
C LEU A 255 -18.91 -28.86 39.66
N ARG A 256 -19.78 -29.28 40.61
CA ARG A 256 -19.40 -29.47 42.01
C ARG A 256 -18.35 -30.58 42.17
N LYS A 257 -18.45 -31.68 41.40
CA LYS A 257 -17.41 -32.72 41.37
C LYS A 257 -16.08 -32.19 40.82
N ILE A 258 -16.11 -31.40 39.75
CA ILE A 258 -14.90 -30.80 39.16
C ILE A 258 -14.26 -29.82 40.16
N ARG A 259 -15.05 -28.95 40.79
CA ARG A 259 -14.56 -27.99 41.82
C ARG A 259 -13.96 -28.71 43.03
N ASN A 260 -14.57 -29.80 43.49
CA ASN A 260 -14.02 -30.60 44.58
C ASN A 260 -12.69 -31.28 44.17
N ASN A 261 -12.59 -31.81 42.95
CA ASN A 261 -11.33 -32.36 42.45
C ASN A 261 -10.23 -31.29 42.33
N TRP A 262 -10.60 -30.06 41.96
CA TRP A 262 -9.64 -28.96 41.85
C TRP A 262 -9.16 -28.46 43.22
N ASN A 263 -10.08 -28.37 44.19
CA ASN A 263 -9.72 -28.06 45.57
C ASN A 263 -8.84 -29.16 46.20
N ASN A 264 -9.05 -30.44 45.86
CA ASN A 264 -8.15 -31.51 46.30
C ASN A 264 -6.76 -31.41 45.67
N LYS A 265 -6.65 -31.04 44.39
CA LYS A 265 -5.36 -30.79 43.74
C LYS A 265 -4.61 -29.58 44.29
N ASN A 266 -5.32 -28.56 44.78
CA ASN A 266 -4.68 -27.41 45.43
C ASN A 266 -4.03 -27.74 46.79
N ASN A 267 -4.45 -28.82 47.47
CA ASN A 267 -3.76 -29.31 48.67
C ASN A 267 -2.42 -30.01 48.33
N GLU A 268 -2.34 -30.71 47.19
CA GLU A 268 -1.10 -31.35 46.74
C GLU A 268 -0.05 -30.32 46.28
N ASN A 269 -0.47 -29.16 45.76
CA ASN A 269 0.42 -28.08 45.35
C ASN A 269 1.09 -27.32 46.51
N TYR A 270 0.57 -27.41 47.75
CA TYR A 270 1.24 -26.82 48.92
C TYR A 270 2.54 -27.55 49.26
N ILE A 271 2.61 -28.86 49.01
CA ILE A 271 3.82 -29.67 49.26
C ILE A 271 4.91 -29.34 48.22
N LEU A 272 4.54 -29.01 46.99
CA LEU A 272 5.50 -28.68 45.94
C LEU A 272 6.17 -27.31 46.15
N ASN A 273 5.42 -26.30 46.60
CA ASN A 273 5.95 -24.95 46.83
C ASN A 273 6.94 -24.88 48.01
N ASP A 274 6.79 -25.73 49.02
CA ASP A 274 7.71 -25.77 50.17
C ASP A 274 9.10 -26.33 49.77
N ILE A 275 9.13 -27.30 48.84
CA ILE A 275 10.36 -27.91 48.31
C ILE A 275 11.15 -26.91 47.43
N PHE A 276 10.47 -26.04 46.69
CA PHE A 276 11.14 -25.00 45.89
C PHE A 276 11.60 -23.80 46.73
N GLY A 277 10.96 -23.51 47.87
CA GLY A 277 11.35 -22.44 48.79
C GLY A 277 12.70 -22.67 49.47
N MET A 278 12.99 -23.91 49.90
CA MET A 278 14.28 -24.22 50.53
C MET A 278 15.46 -24.16 49.55
N LYS A 279 15.27 -24.57 48.30
CA LYS A 279 16.37 -24.67 47.32
C LYS A 279 16.85 -23.31 46.78
N TYR A 280 16.02 -22.28 46.87
CA TYR A 280 16.36 -20.93 46.37
C TYR A 280 17.19 -20.13 47.37
N HIS A 281 17.08 -20.42 48.68
CA HIS A 281 17.83 -19.72 49.70
C HIS A 281 19.31 -20.16 49.77
N ASP A 282 19.59 -21.43 49.49
CA ASP A 282 20.96 -21.97 49.48
C ASP A 282 21.79 -21.45 48.28
N LEU A 283 21.15 -21.16 47.14
CA LEU A 283 21.85 -20.70 45.93
C LEU A 283 22.27 -19.21 45.99
N ILE A 284 21.55 -18.37 46.73
CA ILE A 284 21.85 -16.94 46.82
C ILE A 284 22.99 -16.67 47.81
N GLN A 285 23.23 -17.55 48.77
CA GLN A 285 24.26 -17.34 49.79
C GLN A 285 25.69 -17.63 49.29
N ASP A 286 25.85 -18.44 48.24
CA ASP A 286 27.15 -18.77 47.65
C ASP A 286 27.66 -17.72 46.63
N GLU A 287 26.79 -16.91 46.05
CA GLU A 287 27.16 -15.99 44.96
C GLU A 287 27.78 -14.65 45.44
N TYR A 288 27.70 -14.34 46.73
CA TYR A 288 28.24 -13.08 47.30
C TYR A 288 29.61 -13.23 47.97
N LYS A 289 30.34 -14.32 47.72
CA LYS A 289 31.61 -14.64 48.41
C LYS A 289 32.81 -14.74 47.46
N ILE A 290 33.11 -13.70 46.68
CA ILE A 290 34.41 -13.52 45.99
C ILE A 290 34.75 -12.02 46.05
N GLU A 291 35.44 -11.54 47.09
CA GLU A 291 36.90 -11.51 47.32
C GLU A 291 37.60 -10.39 46.52
N TYR A 292 37.69 -9.20 47.15
CA TYR A 292 38.55 -8.11 46.71
C TYR A 292 40.00 -8.42 47.12
N ALA A 293 40.80 -8.92 46.18
CA ALA A 293 42.25 -8.96 46.33
C ALA A 293 42.86 -7.70 45.69
N SER A 294 43.30 -6.78 46.55
CA SER A 294 44.14 -5.65 46.23
C SER A 294 45.48 -6.09 45.63
N LYS A 295 45.99 -5.38 44.62
CA LYS A 295 47.40 -5.46 44.23
C LYS A 295 47.94 -4.08 43.88
N ASN A 296 48.83 -3.57 44.75
CA ASN A 296 49.81 -2.54 44.45
C ASN A 296 51.18 -3.10 44.88
N TYR A 297 52.11 -3.10 43.90
CA TYR A 297 53.52 -3.51 43.93
C TYR A 297 53.84 -5.01 44.12
#